data_AF-A0AA41SHS4-F1
#
_entry.id   AF-A0AA41SHS4-F1
#
_cell.length_a   1.000
_cell.length_b   1.000
_cell.length_c   1.000
_cell.angle_alpha   90.00
_cell.angle_beta   90.00
_cell.angle_gamma   90.00
#
_symmetry.space_group_name_H-M   'P 1'
#
loop_
_entity.id
_entity.type
_entity.pdbx_description
1 polymer ?
#
loop_
_entity_poly.entity_id
_entity_poly.type
_entity_poly.pdbx_seq_one_letter_code
_entity_poly.pdbx_strand_id
1 'polypeptide(L)'
;MLDVGTSNKKLLDNPLYLGVRQQRLEGEEYRAIVDEFMEAVYTRWPRAIVQFEDFQMKWAFETLHRYRKKFCMFNDDIQGTAGVALAGLLGAVRAQNRPLSDFVKQKIVIVGAGSAGIGVLNTAKQAVARMLGSNEAAAHNPFWLLDKDGLVTKDRKNLDPSAAPFARGFGLGEIEGLGEGVSLLEVVKKVNPHVLLGLSGVGGIFTEEVLKAMRDSDSSRPAIFAMSNPTMNAECTAADAFKHAGENIVFASGSPFENVNLGDGKVGHVNQANNMYLFPGIGLGTLLSGSHFITDGMLQAA
;
A
#
# COMPACT_ATOMS: atom_id res chain seq x y z
N MET A 1 5.74 -19.39 -12.83
CA MET A 1 6.76 -18.96 -11.86
C MET A 1 8.07 -18.79 -12.62
N LEU A 2 8.69 -17.61 -12.58
CA LEU A 2 9.99 -17.35 -13.20
C LEU A 2 11.09 -17.68 -12.18
N ASP A 3 11.69 -18.87 -12.30
CA ASP A 3 12.75 -19.30 -11.39
C ASP A 3 14.12 -18.81 -11.89
N VAL A 4 14.62 -17.76 -11.27
CA VAL A 4 15.93 -17.17 -11.56
C VAL A 4 16.90 -17.36 -10.40
N GLY A 5 16.67 -18.39 -9.56
CA GLY A 5 17.41 -18.65 -8.33
C GLY A 5 16.85 -17.92 -7.11
N THR A 6 17.51 -18.13 -5.97
CA THR A 6 17.09 -17.58 -4.67
C THR A 6 18.27 -17.16 -3.82
N SER A 7 18.12 -16.05 -3.09
CA SER A 7 19.10 -15.61 -2.07
C SER A 7 18.81 -16.22 -0.69
N ASN A 8 17.78 -17.06 -0.56
CA ASN A 8 17.45 -17.71 0.71
C ASN A 8 18.34 -18.93 0.94
N LYS A 9 19.36 -18.77 1.79
CA LYS A 9 20.30 -19.84 2.13
C LYS A 9 19.62 -21.11 2.66
N LYS A 10 18.55 -20.97 3.46
CA LYS A 10 17.80 -22.13 3.98
C LYS A 10 17.19 -22.98 2.85
N LEU A 11 16.75 -22.35 1.77
CA LEU A 11 16.23 -23.07 0.59
C LEU A 11 17.36 -23.70 -0.22
N LEU A 12 18.47 -22.98 -0.42
CA LEU A 12 19.64 -23.51 -1.14
C LEU A 12 20.22 -24.76 -0.46
N ASP A 13 20.23 -24.78 0.87
CA ASP A 13 20.73 -25.90 1.68
C ASP A 13 19.69 -27.02 1.86
N ASN A 14 18.42 -26.80 1.50
CA ASN A 14 17.36 -27.78 1.71
C ASN A 14 17.33 -28.81 0.57
N PRO A 15 17.53 -30.12 0.81
CA PRO A 15 17.52 -31.15 -0.23
C PRO A 15 16.17 -31.30 -0.95
N LEU A 16 15.07 -30.83 -0.33
CA LEU A 16 13.72 -30.86 -0.89
C LEU A 16 13.35 -29.59 -1.68
N TYR A 17 14.26 -28.60 -1.76
CA TYR A 17 14.01 -27.40 -2.57
C TYR A 17 13.93 -27.76 -4.06
N LEU A 18 12.80 -27.40 -4.69
CA LEU A 18 12.48 -27.71 -6.08
C LEU A 18 13.04 -26.70 -7.08
N GLY A 19 13.50 -25.53 -6.61
CA GLY A 19 13.96 -24.46 -7.47
C GLY A 19 15.45 -24.56 -7.84
N VAL A 20 15.90 -23.63 -8.68
CA VAL A 20 17.29 -23.55 -9.12
C VAL A 20 18.20 -23.24 -7.93
N ARG A 21 19.20 -24.10 -7.69
CA ARG A 21 20.16 -23.97 -6.58
C ARG A 21 21.30 -23.01 -6.91
N GLN A 22 20.95 -21.75 -7.15
CA GLN A 22 21.90 -20.67 -7.37
C GLN A 22 21.41 -19.37 -6.73
N GLN A 23 22.32 -18.43 -6.56
CA GLN A 23 21.95 -17.06 -6.17
C GLN A 23 21.03 -16.45 -7.21
N ARG A 24 20.07 -15.64 -6.74
CA ARG A 24 19.13 -14.95 -7.62
C ARG A 24 19.90 -14.12 -8.67
N LEU A 25 19.52 -14.26 -9.93
CA LEU A 25 20.05 -13.41 -11.00
C LEU A 25 19.73 -11.94 -10.73
N GLU A 26 20.62 -11.07 -11.17
CA GLU A 26 20.55 -9.63 -10.99
C GLU A 26 20.89 -8.91 -12.32
N GLY A 27 20.57 -7.62 -12.41
CA GLY A 27 20.93 -6.80 -13.57
C GLY A 27 20.33 -7.31 -14.90
N GLU A 28 21.15 -7.31 -15.95
CA GLU A 28 20.70 -7.65 -17.30
C GLU A 28 20.26 -9.10 -17.46
N GLU A 29 20.86 -10.05 -16.74
CA GLU A 29 20.49 -11.46 -16.85
C GLU A 29 19.08 -11.70 -16.31
N TYR A 30 18.72 -11.05 -15.20
CA TYR A 30 17.35 -11.05 -14.69
C TYR A 30 16.39 -10.43 -15.71
N ARG A 31 16.73 -9.24 -16.22
CA ARG A 31 15.90 -8.51 -17.19
C ARG A 31 15.65 -9.32 -18.46
N ALA A 32 16.68 -9.97 -19.00
CA ALA A 32 16.58 -10.73 -20.24
C ALA A 32 15.53 -11.84 -20.14
N ILE A 33 15.48 -12.56 -19.01
CA ILE A 33 14.48 -13.61 -18.78
C ILE A 33 13.07 -13.03 -18.74
N VAL A 34 12.87 -11.90 -18.06
CA VAL A 34 11.54 -11.26 -17.98
C VAL A 34 11.13 -10.68 -19.34
N ASP A 35 12.06 -10.08 -20.08
CA ASP A 35 11.83 -9.58 -21.44
C ASP A 35 11.40 -10.72 -22.38
N GLU A 36 12.13 -11.83 -22.38
CA GLU A 36 11.80 -13.01 -23.19
C GLU A 36 10.41 -13.57 -22.84
N PHE A 37 10.09 -13.66 -21.54
CA PHE A 37 8.77 -14.08 -21.08
C PHE A 37 7.66 -13.18 -21.63
N MET A 38 7.81 -11.86 -21.49
CA MET A 38 6.79 -10.90 -21.94
C MET A 38 6.57 -10.98 -23.46
N GLU A 39 7.65 -11.03 -24.24
CA GLU A 39 7.57 -11.15 -25.70
C GLU A 39 6.98 -12.50 -26.14
N ALA A 40 7.35 -13.61 -25.48
CA ALA A 40 6.82 -14.93 -25.79
C ALA A 40 5.31 -15.04 -25.51
N VAL A 41 4.85 -14.53 -24.36
CA VAL A 41 3.43 -14.50 -24.02
C VAL A 41 2.67 -13.65 -25.02
N TYR A 42 3.17 -12.46 -25.34
CA TYR A 42 2.52 -11.56 -26.30
C TYR A 42 2.47 -12.16 -27.71
N THR A 43 3.56 -12.77 -28.17
CA THR A 43 3.62 -13.41 -29.50
C THR A 43 2.63 -14.56 -29.62
N ARG A 44 2.50 -15.39 -28.59
CA ARG A 44 1.61 -16.56 -28.60
C ARG A 44 0.15 -16.18 -28.31
N TRP A 45 -0.07 -15.26 -27.38
CA TRP A 45 -1.39 -14.82 -26.90
C TRP A 45 -1.43 -13.27 -26.78
N PRO A 46 -1.62 -12.54 -27.89
CA PRO A 46 -1.58 -11.07 -27.90
C PRO A 46 -2.62 -10.37 -27.02
N ARG A 47 -3.65 -11.10 -26.58
CA ARG A 47 -4.73 -10.62 -25.70
C ARG A 47 -4.63 -11.14 -24.26
N ALA A 48 -3.55 -11.85 -23.92
CA ALA A 48 -3.34 -12.29 -22.55
C ALA A 48 -3.15 -11.06 -21.63
N ILE A 49 -3.78 -11.13 -20.46
CA ILE A 49 -3.56 -10.16 -19.39
C ILE A 49 -2.46 -10.73 -18.50
N VAL A 50 -1.39 -9.96 -18.30
CA VAL A 50 -0.26 -10.37 -17.48
C VAL A 50 -0.30 -9.64 -16.15
N GLN A 51 -0.58 -10.36 -15.06
CA GLN A 51 -0.51 -9.85 -13.70
C GLN A 51 0.85 -10.21 -13.09
N PHE A 52 1.60 -9.20 -12.65
CA PHE A 52 2.83 -9.39 -11.88
C PHE A 52 2.50 -9.37 -10.39
N GLU A 53 3.06 -10.32 -9.65
CA GLU A 53 2.79 -10.59 -8.24
C GLU A 53 4.08 -10.95 -7.50
N ASP A 54 4.24 -10.48 -6.26
CA ASP A 54 5.31 -10.84 -5.33
C ASP A 54 6.74 -10.58 -5.84
N PHE A 55 6.90 -9.57 -6.70
CA PHE A 55 8.22 -9.10 -7.11
C PHE A 55 8.85 -8.22 -6.01
N GLN A 56 10.16 -8.35 -5.79
CA GLN A 56 10.89 -7.41 -4.95
C GLN A 56 10.69 -5.98 -5.46
N MET A 57 10.56 -5.00 -4.55
CA MET A 57 10.17 -3.62 -4.88
C MET A 57 10.88 -3.03 -6.10
N LYS A 58 12.22 -3.16 -6.18
CA LYS A 58 13.01 -2.65 -7.31
C LYS A 58 12.53 -3.21 -8.65
N TRP A 59 12.28 -4.52 -8.70
CA TRP A 59 11.83 -5.23 -9.90
C TRP A 59 10.35 -4.97 -10.18
N ALA A 60 9.51 -4.88 -9.14
CA ALA A 60 8.10 -4.55 -9.30
C ALA A 60 7.91 -3.21 -10.02
N PHE A 61 8.62 -2.15 -9.58
CA PHE A 61 8.55 -0.85 -10.25
C PHE A 61 9.24 -0.83 -11.62
N GLU A 62 10.43 -1.42 -11.73
CA GLU A 62 11.19 -1.44 -12.99
C GLU A 62 10.39 -2.14 -14.09
N THR A 63 9.88 -3.34 -13.81
CA THR A 63 9.13 -4.13 -14.78
C THR A 63 7.78 -3.50 -15.13
N LEU A 64 7.06 -2.98 -14.14
CA LEU A 64 5.82 -2.24 -14.38
C LEU A 64 6.07 -1.05 -15.31
N HIS A 65 7.10 -0.23 -15.04
CA HIS A 65 7.43 0.91 -15.90
C HIS A 65 7.80 0.49 -17.31
N ARG A 66 8.60 -0.58 -17.44
CA ARG A 66 9.12 -1.08 -18.72
C ARG A 66 8.02 -1.63 -19.63
N TYR A 67 7.04 -2.36 -19.07
CA TYR A 67 6.12 -3.18 -19.85
C TYR A 67 4.72 -2.61 -20.00
N ARG A 68 4.22 -1.81 -19.05
CA ARG A 68 2.80 -1.38 -19.03
C ARG A 68 2.34 -0.54 -20.22
N LYS A 69 3.27 0.05 -20.97
CA LYS A 69 2.98 0.83 -22.19
C LYS A 69 3.05 0.00 -23.47
N LYS A 70 3.48 -1.26 -23.38
CA LYS A 70 3.69 -2.17 -24.50
C LYS A 70 2.79 -3.40 -24.43
N PHE A 71 2.47 -3.86 -23.22
CA PHE A 71 1.70 -5.08 -22.97
C PHE A 71 0.47 -4.81 -22.11
N CYS A 72 -0.54 -5.65 -22.24
CA CYS A 72 -1.72 -5.66 -21.37
C CYS A 72 -1.33 -6.27 -20.02
N MET A 73 -0.78 -5.44 -19.12
CA MET A 73 -0.24 -5.90 -17.85
C MET A 73 -0.50 -4.90 -16.72
N PHE A 74 -0.53 -5.41 -15.49
CA PHE A 74 -0.52 -4.62 -14.26
C PHE A 74 0.26 -5.37 -13.16
N ASN A 75 0.69 -4.66 -12.13
CA ASN A 75 1.31 -5.27 -10.95
C ASN A 75 0.32 -5.15 -9.78
N ASP A 76 -0.06 -6.28 -9.17
CA ASP A 76 -1.14 -6.28 -8.17
C ASP A 76 -0.67 -5.71 -6.82
N ASP A 77 0.58 -5.94 -6.42
CA ASP A 77 1.16 -5.36 -5.20
C ASP A 77 1.21 -3.83 -5.24
N ILE A 78 1.48 -3.26 -6.41
CA ILE A 78 1.56 -1.80 -6.60
C ILE A 78 0.18 -1.24 -6.89
N GLN A 79 -0.54 -1.78 -7.88
CA GLN A 79 -1.74 -1.17 -8.44
C GLN A 79 -3.02 -1.76 -7.81
N GLY A 80 -3.04 -3.07 -7.56
CA GLY A 80 -4.13 -3.78 -6.89
C GLY A 80 -4.33 -3.30 -5.45
N THR A 81 -3.26 -3.36 -4.66
CA THR A 81 -3.25 -2.85 -3.28
C THR A 81 -3.58 -1.36 -3.24
N ALA A 82 -3.10 -0.57 -4.21
CA ALA A 82 -3.43 0.85 -4.28
C ALA A 82 -4.90 1.14 -4.53
N GLY A 83 -5.56 0.38 -5.41
CA GLY A 83 -6.99 0.52 -5.68
C GLY A 83 -7.82 0.23 -4.44
N VAL A 84 -7.60 -0.93 -3.80
CA VAL A 84 -8.37 -1.30 -2.61
C VAL A 84 -8.10 -0.38 -1.41
N ALA A 85 -6.86 0.07 -1.22
CA ALA A 85 -6.54 1.03 -0.17
C ALA A 85 -7.24 2.37 -0.42
N LEU A 86 -7.22 2.89 -1.66
CA LEU A 86 -7.92 4.13 -1.99
C LEU A 86 -9.43 3.99 -1.77
N ALA A 87 -10.04 2.87 -2.18
CA ALA A 87 -11.44 2.60 -1.91
C ALA A 87 -11.75 2.62 -0.41
N GLY A 88 -10.89 1.99 0.41
CA GLY A 88 -10.97 2.03 1.87
C GLY A 88 -10.83 3.44 2.45
N LEU A 89 -9.87 4.23 1.95
CA LEU A 89 -9.64 5.61 2.38
C LEU A 89 -10.83 6.52 2.06
N LEU A 90 -11.41 6.41 0.86
CA LEU A 90 -12.63 7.13 0.48
C LEU A 90 -13.84 6.68 1.32
N GLY A 91 -13.91 5.38 1.63
CA GLY A 91 -14.87 4.81 2.57
C GLY A 91 -14.73 5.40 3.98
N ALA A 92 -13.51 5.58 4.47
CA ALA A 92 -13.22 6.20 5.76
C ALA A 92 -13.72 7.65 5.81
N VAL A 93 -13.52 8.45 4.76
CA VAL A 93 -14.06 9.82 4.68
C VAL A 93 -15.58 9.82 4.85
N ARG A 94 -16.28 8.90 4.17
CA ARG A 94 -17.74 8.75 4.29
C ARG A 94 -18.16 8.29 5.68
N ALA A 95 -17.45 7.33 6.27
CA ALA A 95 -17.72 6.84 7.62
C ALA A 95 -17.56 7.95 8.67
N GLN A 96 -16.64 8.90 8.44
CA GLN A 96 -16.46 10.10 9.26
C GLN A 96 -17.57 11.16 9.09
N ASN A 97 -18.60 10.87 8.28
CA ASN A 97 -19.68 11.79 7.90
C ASN A 97 -19.16 13.08 7.22
N ARG A 98 -18.07 12.98 6.47
CA ARG A 98 -17.50 14.09 5.69
C ARG A 98 -17.83 13.93 4.20
N PRO A 99 -17.98 15.03 3.44
CA PRO A 99 -18.11 14.95 2.00
C PRO A 99 -16.82 14.39 1.39
N LEU A 100 -16.91 13.68 0.25
CA LEU A 100 -15.73 13.08 -0.40
C LEU A 100 -14.66 14.13 -0.78
N SER A 101 -15.07 15.37 -1.03
CA SER A 101 -14.14 16.49 -1.25
C SER A 101 -13.20 16.76 -0.07
N ASP A 102 -13.55 16.31 1.15
CA ASP A 102 -12.69 16.39 2.34
C ASP A 102 -11.62 15.28 2.38
N PHE A 103 -11.57 14.38 1.39
CA PHE A 103 -10.45 13.44 1.27
C PHE A 103 -9.10 14.16 1.25
N VAL A 104 -9.03 15.32 0.59
CA VAL A 104 -7.83 16.15 0.54
C VAL A 104 -7.40 16.65 1.91
N LYS A 105 -8.35 16.82 2.85
CA LYS A 105 -8.08 17.27 4.23
C LYS A 105 -7.71 16.13 5.18
N GLN A 106 -7.60 14.90 4.68
CA GLN A 106 -7.23 13.77 5.54
C GLN A 106 -5.79 13.93 6.04
N LYS A 107 -5.53 13.47 7.27
CA LYS A 107 -4.18 13.30 7.79
C LYS A 107 -3.88 11.81 7.80
N ILE A 108 -3.04 11.35 6.89
CA ILE A 108 -2.82 9.93 6.62
C ILE A 108 -1.37 9.59 6.96
N VAL A 109 -1.19 8.76 7.98
CA VAL A 109 0.10 8.17 8.33
C VAL A 109 0.21 6.82 7.67
N ILE A 110 1.22 6.62 6.82
CA ILE A 110 1.49 5.36 6.11
C ILE A 110 2.78 4.77 6.65
N VAL A 111 2.75 3.50 7.05
CA VAL A 111 3.91 2.76 7.52
C VAL A 111 4.27 1.66 6.54
N GLY A 112 5.40 1.83 5.86
CA GLY A 112 5.89 0.97 4.79
C GLY A 112 6.14 1.76 3.51
N ALA A 113 7.41 1.99 3.18
CA ALA A 113 7.84 2.63 1.93
C ALA A 113 8.15 1.61 0.81
N GLY A 114 7.48 0.45 0.85
CA GLY A 114 7.59 -0.62 -0.14
C GLY A 114 6.77 -0.36 -1.42
N SER A 115 6.69 -1.36 -2.31
CA SER A 115 5.86 -1.31 -3.53
C SER A 115 4.41 -0.94 -3.25
N ALA A 116 3.79 -1.59 -2.26
CA ALA A 116 2.41 -1.31 -1.86
C ALA A 116 2.23 0.11 -1.33
N GLY A 117 3.04 0.52 -0.34
CA GLY A 117 2.93 1.86 0.26
C GLY A 117 3.12 2.99 -0.75
N ILE A 118 4.13 2.87 -1.62
CA ILE A 118 4.37 3.84 -2.69
C ILE A 118 3.27 3.79 -3.76
N GLY A 119 2.73 2.61 -4.09
CA GLY A 119 1.56 2.46 -4.96
C GLY A 119 0.34 3.22 -4.44
N VAL A 120 -0.02 2.99 -3.17
CA VAL A 120 -1.13 3.68 -2.50
C VAL A 120 -0.92 5.19 -2.50
N LEU A 121 0.27 5.66 -2.14
CA LEU A 121 0.62 7.08 -2.11
C LEU A 121 0.47 7.75 -3.48
N ASN A 122 0.94 7.09 -4.55
CA ASN A 122 0.78 7.59 -5.91
C ASN A 122 -0.70 7.68 -6.31
N THR A 123 -1.48 6.64 -6.06
CA THR A 123 -2.91 6.60 -6.38
C THR A 123 -3.72 7.62 -5.57
N ALA A 124 -3.42 7.77 -4.28
CA ALA A 124 -4.04 8.77 -3.42
C ALA A 124 -3.67 10.21 -3.85
N LYS A 125 -2.41 10.47 -4.22
CA LYS A 125 -1.98 11.77 -4.77
C LYS A 125 -2.70 12.10 -6.07
N GLN A 126 -2.91 11.12 -6.96
CA GLN A 126 -3.69 11.32 -8.18
C GLN A 126 -5.17 11.62 -7.86
N ALA A 127 -5.76 10.96 -6.85
CA ALA A 127 -7.12 11.28 -6.40
C ALA A 127 -7.23 12.71 -5.86
N VAL A 128 -6.25 13.17 -5.06
CA VAL A 128 -6.17 14.58 -4.61
C VAL A 128 -6.07 15.53 -5.80
N ALA A 129 -5.21 15.24 -6.78
CA ALA A 129 -5.06 16.04 -7.99
C ALA A 129 -6.34 16.15 -8.82
N ARG A 130 -7.16 15.10 -8.86
CA ARG A 130 -8.47 15.15 -9.51
C ARG A 130 -9.49 16.01 -8.77
N MET A 131 -9.40 16.07 -7.44
CA MET A 131 -10.33 16.83 -6.60
C MET A 131 -10.00 18.34 -6.55
N LEU A 132 -8.71 18.70 -6.49
CA LEU A 132 -8.24 20.10 -6.41
C LEU A 132 -7.81 20.70 -7.75
N GLY A 133 -7.54 19.85 -8.74
CA GLY A 133 -6.76 20.24 -9.92
C GLY A 133 -5.25 20.11 -9.69
N SER A 134 -4.50 19.85 -10.76
CA SER A 134 -3.09 19.46 -10.70
C SER A 134 -2.16 20.50 -10.06
N ASN A 135 -2.44 21.79 -10.22
CA ASN A 135 -1.58 22.87 -9.71
C ASN A 135 -1.70 23.02 -8.19
N GLU A 136 -2.91 22.91 -7.63
CA GLU A 136 -3.13 23.01 -6.18
C GLU A 136 -2.64 21.75 -5.44
N ALA A 137 -2.79 20.58 -6.06
CA ALA A 137 -2.36 19.32 -5.47
C ALA A 137 -0.84 19.19 -5.31
N ALA A 138 -0.04 19.92 -6.10
CA ALA A 138 1.41 19.90 -5.96
C ALA A 138 1.88 20.50 -4.61
N ALA A 139 1.11 21.42 -4.04
CA ALA A 139 1.38 22.05 -2.76
C ALA A 139 0.74 21.30 -1.57
N HIS A 140 -0.14 20.33 -1.84
CA HIS A 140 -0.92 19.64 -0.81
C HIS A 140 -0.40 18.23 -0.57
N ASN A 141 0.28 18.00 0.56
CA ASN A 141 0.73 16.67 0.99
C ASN A 141 0.05 16.25 2.31
N PRO A 142 -1.04 15.46 2.26
CA PRO A 142 -1.74 14.95 3.44
C PRO A 142 -1.07 13.71 4.06
N PHE A 143 0.11 13.31 3.56
CA PHE A 143 0.73 12.04 3.89
C PHE A 143 1.97 12.21 4.78
N TRP A 144 2.13 11.29 5.71
CA TRP A 144 3.34 11.07 6.51
C TRP A 144 3.79 9.63 6.30
N LEU A 145 4.86 9.45 5.52
CA LEU A 145 5.41 8.14 5.19
C LEU A 145 6.50 7.76 6.20
N LEU A 146 6.40 6.57 6.78
CA LEU A 146 7.42 5.96 7.60
C LEU A 146 7.98 4.71 6.93
N ASP A 147 9.27 4.48 7.09
CA ASP A 147 9.91 3.21 6.78
C ASP A 147 10.60 2.62 8.02
N LYS A 148 11.45 1.62 7.82
CA LYS A 148 12.18 0.93 8.90
C LYS A 148 13.04 1.87 9.76
N ASP A 149 13.47 3.02 9.25
CA ASP A 149 14.30 3.98 9.98
C ASP A 149 13.47 5.17 10.52
N GLY A 150 12.13 5.15 10.38
CA GLY A 150 11.21 6.15 10.91
C GLY A 150 10.62 7.07 9.84
N LEU A 151 10.14 8.26 10.26
CA LEU A 151 9.57 9.27 9.36
C LEU A 151 10.54 9.64 8.24
N VAL A 152 10.05 9.60 7.00
CA VAL A 152 10.81 9.93 5.80
C VAL A 152 10.69 11.42 5.50
N THR A 153 11.82 12.13 5.53
CA THR A 153 11.92 13.55 5.20
C THR A 153 12.90 13.80 4.07
N LYS A 154 12.97 15.04 3.59
CA LYS A 154 13.95 15.48 2.58
C LYS A 154 15.41 15.39 3.06
N ASP A 155 15.64 15.26 4.37
CA ASP A 155 16.98 15.09 4.95
C ASP A 155 17.46 13.63 4.91
N ARG A 156 16.60 12.68 4.53
CA ARG A 156 16.95 11.24 4.42
C ARG A 156 18.12 11.04 3.46
N LYS A 157 19.21 10.46 3.98
CA LYS A 157 20.33 10.00 3.17
C LYS A 157 19.91 8.77 2.36
N ASN A 158 20.30 8.71 1.08
CA ASN A 158 20.00 7.60 0.17
C ASN A 158 18.49 7.31 0.03
N LEU A 159 17.68 8.36 0.01
CA LEU A 159 16.23 8.25 -0.20
C LEU A 159 15.90 7.56 -1.53
N ASP A 160 15.04 6.55 -1.48
CA ASP A 160 14.55 5.90 -2.70
C ASP A 160 13.84 6.93 -3.60
N PRO A 161 14.18 7.01 -4.91
CA PRO A 161 13.55 7.94 -5.83
C PRO A 161 12.02 7.86 -5.88
N SER A 162 11.46 6.68 -5.59
CA SER A 162 10.01 6.43 -5.57
C SER A 162 9.34 6.98 -4.31
N ALA A 163 10.08 7.08 -3.20
CA ALA A 163 9.62 7.67 -1.93
C ALA A 163 9.84 9.19 -1.86
N ALA A 164 10.83 9.71 -2.60
CA ALA A 164 11.18 11.14 -2.62
C ALA A 164 10.00 12.11 -2.83
N PRO A 165 8.99 11.82 -3.70
CA PRO A 165 7.84 12.70 -3.88
C PRO A 165 6.93 12.84 -2.65
N PHE A 166 7.09 11.96 -1.64
CA PHE A 166 6.25 11.89 -0.44
C PHE A 166 7.00 12.28 0.84
N ALA A 167 8.31 12.52 0.73
CA ALA A 167 9.15 12.92 1.85
C ALA A 167 8.70 14.28 2.39
N ARG A 168 8.52 14.36 3.72
CA ARG A 168 8.20 15.63 4.41
C ARG A 168 9.37 16.60 4.32
N GLY A 169 9.10 17.90 4.29
CA GLY A 169 10.15 18.91 4.25
C GLY A 169 9.59 20.28 4.58
N PHE A 170 10.41 21.13 5.19
CA PHE A 170 10.17 22.40 5.93
C PHE A 170 9.12 23.45 5.40
N GLY A 171 8.06 23.04 4.72
CA GLY A 171 7.05 23.91 4.09
C GLY A 171 5.69 23.87 4.78
N LEU A 172 4.65 24.27 4.03
CA LEU A 172 3.28 24.35 4.53
C LEU A 172 2.76 22.96 4.98
N GLY A 173 2.16 22.91 6.17
CA GLY A 173 1.62 21.69 6.77
C GLY A 173 2.64 20.82 7.50
N GLU A 174 3.89 21.29 7.69
CA GLU A 174 4.84 20.65 8.58
C GLU A 174 4.47 20.85 10.05
N ILE A 175 4.82 19.86 10.88
CA ILE A 175 4.51 19.86 12.32
C ILE A 175 5.83 19.94 13.08
N GLU A 176 5.89 20.87 14.05
CA GLU A 176 7.11 21.15 14.79
C GLU A 176 7.66 19.89 15.50
N GLY A 177 8.94 19.64 15.31
CA GLY A 177 9.65 18.49 15.85
C GLY A 177 9.26 17.13 15.25
N LEU A 178 8.69 17.10 14.04
CA LEU A 178 8.68 15.91 13.18
C LEU A 178 9.83 15.99 12.17
N GLY A 179 11.02 15.59 12.62
CA GLY A 179 12.21 15.49 11.79
C GLY A 179 12.44 14.10 11.21
N GLU A 180 13.58 13.94 10.54
CA GLU A 180 14.04 12.68 9.98
C GLU A 180 14.12 11.57 11.04
N GLY A 181 13.55 10.40 10.73
CA GLY A 181 13.64 9.21 11.58
C GLY A 181 12.81 9.24 12.86
N VAL A 182 11.89 10.21 13.01
CA VAL A 182 10.97 10.22 14.15
C VAL A 182 10.12 8.94 14.16
N SER A 183 9.90 8.38 15.35
CA SER A 183 9.21 7.11 15.54
C SER A 183 7.73 7.18 15.22
N LEU A 184 7.12 6.02 14.91
CA LEU A 184 5.69 5.90 14.61
C LEU A 184 4.80 6.51 15.70
N LEU A 185 5.08 6.19 16.98
CA LEU A 185 4.30 6.70 18.10
C LEU A 185 4.31 8.23 18.16
N GLU A 186 5.48 8.84 18.00
CA GLU A 186 5.62 10.30 18.06
C GLU A 186 5.01 10.99 16.83
N VAL A 187 5.09 10.36 15.65
CA VAL A 187 4.34 10.83 14.47
C VAL A 187 2.84 10.80 14.75
N VAL A 188 2.29 9.70 15.25
CA VAL A 188 0.84 9.58 15.51
C VAL A 188 0.37 10.62 16.52
N LYS A 189 1.09 10.81 17.64
CA LYS A 189 0.76 11.82 18.66
C LYS A 189 0.81 13.26 18.16
N LYS A 190 1.75 13.58 17.27
CA LYS A 190 1.91 14.96 16.77
C LYS A 190 0.98 15.25 15.59
N VAL A 191 0.75 14.26 14.72
CA VAL A 191 -0.12 14.40 13.56
C VAL A 191 -1.60 14.35 13.96
N ASN A 192 -1.98 13.62 15.01
CA ASN A 192 -3.37 13.26 15.32
C ASN A 192 -4.10 12.78 14.06
N PRO A 193 -3.60 11.71 13.42
CA PRO A 193 -4.01 11.34 12.08
C PRO A 193 -5.46 10.86 12.04
N HIS A 194 -6.13 11.12 10.93
CA HIS A 194 -7.46 10.56 10.67
C HIS A 194 -7.38 9.10 10.21
N VAL A 195 -6.25 8.72 9.60
CA VAL A 195 -5.98 7.36 9.13
C VAL A 195 -4.56 6.93 9.49
N LEU A 196 -4.43 5.74 10.04
CA LEU A 196 -3.18 5.01 10.20
C LEU A 196 -3.21 3.76 9.31
N LEU A 197 -2.28 3.68 8.34
CA LEU A 197 -2.24 2.66 7.29
C LEU A 197 -0.91 1.89 7.34
N GLY A 198 -0.98 0.58 7.56
CA GLY A 198 0.15 -0.33 7.64
C GLY A 198 0.31 -1.16 6.37
N LEU A 199 1.48 -1.08 5.75
CA LEU A 199 1.90 -1.76 4.52
C LEU A 199 3.39 -2.18 4.63
N SER A 200 3.81 -2.55 5.85
CA SER A 200 5.22 -2.76 6.18
C SER A 200 5.69 -4.20 6.05
N GLY A 201 4.76 -5.16 6.08
CA GLY A 201 5.03 -6.59 6.21
C GLY A 201 5.52 -7.00 7.60
N VAL A 202 5.48 -6.11 8.61
CA VAL A 202 5.98 -6.38 9.96
C VAL A 202 4.81 -6.46 10.94
N GLY A 203 4.65 -7.64 11.56
CA GLY A 203 3.60 -7.89 12.53
C GLY A 203 3.79 -7.10 13.84
N GLY A 204 2.69 -6.60 14.38
CA GLY A 204 2.65 -6.02 15.73
C GLY A 204 3.25 -4.61 15.88
N ILE A 205 3.57 -3.90 14.79
CA ILE A 205 4.15 -2.55 14.89
C ILE A 205 3.14 -1.48 15.33
N PHE A 206 1.84 -1.73 15.18
CA PHE A 206 0.80 -0.89 15.78
C PHE A 206 0.60 -1.35 17.22
N THR A 207 1.57 -0.99 18.06
CA THR A 207 1.61 -1.36 19.48
C THR A 207 0.42 -0.77 20.24
N GLU A 208 0.19 -1.24 21.47
CA GLU A 208 -0.84 -0.69 22.36
C GLU A 208 -0.71 0.84 22.52
N GLU A 209 0.51 1.37 22.62
CA GLU A 209 0.76 2.81 22.73
C GLU A 209 0.37 3.57 21.46
N VAL A 210 0.68 3.01 20.29
CA VAL A 210 0.29 3.59 19.00
C VAL A 210 -1.23 3.60 18.85
N LEU A 211 -1.89 2.48 19.19
CA LEU A 211 -3.34 2.36 19.12
C LEU A 211 -4.03 3.28 20.13
N LYS A 212 -3.49 3.44 21.34
CA LYS A 212 -3.98 4.43 22.31
C LYS A 212 -3.83 5.85 21.79
N ALA A 213 -2.71 6.19 21.16
CA ALA A 213 -2.50 7.52 20.59
C ALA A 213 -3.51 7.84 19.46
N MET A 214 -4.03 6.82 18.75
CA MET A 214 -5.12 7.03 17.78
C MET A 214 -6.44 7.51 18.40
N ARG A 215 -6.64 7.38 19.72
CA ARG A 215 -7.83 7.95 20.41
C ARG A 215 -7.85 9.47 20.36
N ASP A 216 -6.67 10.09 20.27
CA ASP A 216 -6.52 11.55 20.23
C ASP A 216 -6.61 12.09 18.80
N SER A 217 -7.07 11.28 17.84
CA SER A 217 -7.32 11.70 16.47
C SER A 217 -8.33 12.86 16.41
N ASP A 218 -8.07 13.81 15.51
CA ASP A 218 -9.03 14.89 15.19
C ASP A 218 -10.21 14.40 14.32
N SER A 219 -10.27 13.10 14.02
CA SER A 219 -11.38 12.45 13.33
C SER A 219 -12.38 11.89 14.34
N SER A 220 -13.68 12.09 14.09
CA SER A 220 -14.73 11.47 14.88
C SER A 220 -14.74 9.94 14.80
N ARG A 221 -14.18 9.39 13.70
CA ARG A 221 -14.04 7.95 13.45
C ARG A 221 -12.70 7.69 12.77
N PRO A 222 -11.60 7.62 13.54
CA PRO A 222 -10.29 7.35 12.97
C PRO A 222 -10.27 5.96 12.32
N ALA A 223 -9.54 5.84 11.22
CA ALA A 223 -9.39 4.57 10.51
C ALA A 223 -8.02 3.95 10.79
N ILE A 224 -8.01 2.64 11.04
CA ILE A 224 -6.79 1.85 11.26
C ILE A 224 -6.82 0.69 10.26
N PHE A 225 -5.90 0.73 9.30
CA PHE A 225 -5.77 -0.27 8.24
C PHE A 225 -4.49 -1.09 8.46
N ALA A 226 -4.62 -2.36 8.87
CA ALA A 226 -3.52 -3.30 9.08
C ALA A 226 -3.41 -4.26 7.87
N MET A 227 -2.87 -3.76 6.76
CA MET A 227 -3.01 -4.40 5.44
C MET A 227 -1.95 -5.44 5.12
N SER A 228 -0.93 -5.62 5.97
CA SER A 228 0.12 -6.62 5.74
C SER A 228 -0.41 -8.06 5.82
N ASN A 229 0.13 -8.91 4.94
CA ASN A 229 -0.21 -10.33 4.84
C ASN A 229 1.03 -11.23 5.06
N PRO A 230 0.85 -12.49 5.49
CA PRO A 230 -0.39 -13.09 6.03
C PRO A 230 -0.68 -12.56 7.46
N THR A 231 -1.66 -13.15 8.17
CA THR A 231 -2.14 -12.67 9.49
C THR A 231 -1.03 -12.37 10.51
N MET A 232 0.04 -13.18 10.55
CA MET A 232 1.18 -12.97 11.46
C MET A 232 1.99 -11.69 11.17
N ASN A 233 1.86 -11.13 9.98
CA ASN A 233 2.50 -9.89 9.55
C ASN A 233 1.58 -8.68 9.67
N ALA A 234 0.31 -8.86 10.04
CA ALA A 234 -0.61 -7.74 10.24
C ALA A 234 -0.10 -6.82 11.35
N GLU A 235 -0.17 -5.50 11.12
CA GLU A 235 0.41 -4.51 12.03
C GLU A 235 -0.22 -4.52 13.42
N CYS A 236 -1.49 -4.92 13.53
CA CYS A 236 -2.18 -5.27 14.78
C CYS A 236 -3.33 -6.24 14.47
N THR A 237 -3.90 -6.83 15.53
CA THR A 237 -5.15 -7.58 15.42
C THR A 237 -6.35 -6.64 15.49
N ALA A 238 -7.50 -7.08 14.95
CA ALA A 238 -8.76 -6.35 15.12
C ALA A 238 -9.13 -6.16 16.59
N ALA A 239 -8.92 -7.19 17.42
CA ALA A 239 -9.21 -7.14 18.85
C ALA A 239 -8.40 -6.06 19.57
N ASP A 240 -7.09 -5.98 19.30
CA ASP A 240 -6.24 -4.96 19.87
C ASP A 240 -6.63 -3.56 19.39
N ALA A 241 -6.93 -3.41 18.10
CA ALA A 241 -7.37 -2.13 17.55
C ALA A 241 -8.63 -1.60 18.25
N PHE A 242 -9.70 -2.40 18.34
CA PHE A 242 -10.93 -1.97 19.02
C PHE A 242 -10.73 -1.75 20.52
N LYS A 243 -9.94 -2.60 21.18
CA LYS A 243 -9.64 -2.48 22.62
C LYS A 243 -8.85 -1.21 22.94
N HIS A 244 -7.83 -0.90 22.13
CA HIS A 244 -6.87 0.16 22.44
C HIS A 244 -7.13 1.46 21.73
N ALA A 245 -7.74 1.49 20.54
CA ALA A 245 -8.13 2.72 19.84
C ALA A 245 -9.61 3.11 20.02
N GLY A 246 -10.46 2.20 20.49
CA GLY A 246 -11.85 2.46 20.88
C GLY A 246 -12.91 1.88 19.95
N GLU A 247 -14.17 1.92 20.37
CA GLU A 247 -15.29 1.28 19.65
C GLU A 247 -15.69 1.98 18.33
N ASN A 248 -15.39 3.27 18.19
CA ASN A 248 -15.87 4.10 17.07
C ASN A 248 -14.97 4.07 15.83
N ILE A 249 -13.85 3.34 15.88
CA ILE A 249 -12.88 3.26 14.78
C ILE A 249 -13.48 2.60 13.53
N VAL A 250 -12.85 2.87 12.39
CA VAL A 250 -12.99 2.04 11.20
C VAL A 250 -11.78 1.12 11.13
N PHE A 251 -11.99 -0.20 11.20
CA PHE A 251 -10.92 -1.17 11.08
C PHE A 251 -10.99 -1.90 9.73
N ALA A 252 -9.83 -2.05 9.08
CA ALA A 252 -9.68 -2.93 7.93
C ALA A 252 -8.34 -3.66 7.98
N SER A 253 -8.28 -4.86 7.42
CA SER A 253 -7.04 -5.65 7.36
C SER A 253 -6.86 -6.34 6.01
N GLY A 254 -5.62 -6.70 5.68
CA GLY A 254 -5.33 -7.45 4.45
C GLY A 254 -5.74 -8.92 4.59
N SER A 255 -5.44 -9.50 5.74
CA SER A 255 -5.82 -10.85 6.13
C SER A 255 -7.16 -10.86 6.87
N PRO A 256 -7.93 -11.95 6.80
CA PRO A 256 -9.23 -12.02 7.48
C PRO A 256 -9.08 -12.08 9.00
N PHE A 257 -9.95 -11.37 9.72
CA PHE A 257 -10.20 -11.51 11.15
C PHE A 257 -11.70 -11.59 11.41
N GLU A 258 -12.09 -12.19 12.53
CA GLU A 258 -13.48 -12.18 12.98
C GLU A 258 -13.89 -10.80 13.49
N ASN A 259 -15.19 -10.49 13.40
CA ASN A 259 -15.75 -9.31 14.04
C ASN A 259 -15.54 -9.36 15.56
N VAL A 260 -15.34 -8.19 16.18
CA VAL A 260 -15.04 -8.08 17.61
C VAL A 260 -16.33 -7.80 18.39
N ASN A 261 -16.64 -8.59 19.42
CA ASN A 261 -17.72 -8.28 20.36
C ASN A 261 -17.25 -7.15 21.29
N LEU A 262 -17.94 -6.01 21.26
CA LEU A 262 -17.58 -4.82 22.04
C LEU A 262 -18.33 -4.74 23.39
N GLY A 263 -19.19 -5.72 23.69
CA GLY A 263 -20.10 -5.68 24.83
C GLY A 263 -21.44 -5.03 24.48
N ASP A 264 -22.45 -5.22 25.34
CA ASP A 264 -23.79 -4.63 25.22
C ASP A 264 -24.47 -4.84 23.84
N GLY A 265 -24.17 -5.96 23.18
CA GLY A 265 -24.69 -6.28 21.85
C GLY A 265 -24.05 -5.50 20.69
N LYS A 266 -23.06 -4.64 20.96
CA LYS A 266 -22.32 -3.92 19.92
C LYS A 266 -21.26 -4.82 19.27
N VAL A 267 -21.08 -4.64 17.97
CA VAL A 267 -20.12 -5.37 17.15
C VAL A 267 -19.17 -4.41 16.46
N GLY A 268 -17.87 -4.61 16.67
CA GLY A 268 -16.79 -3.99 15.90
C GLY A 268 -16.62 -4.74 14.59
N HIS A 269 -17.16 -4.17 13.52
CA HIS A 269 -17.08 -4.78 12.19
C HIS A 269 -15.66 -4.69 11.63
N VAL A 270 -15.12 -5.84 11.23
CA VAL A 270 -13.83 -5.97 10.57
C VAL A 270 -14.05 -6.01 9.06
N ASN A 271 -13.41 -5.10 8.35
CA ASN A 271 -13.40 -5.08 6.89
C ASN A 271 -12.12 -5.75 6.37
N GLN A 272 -12.19 -6.34 5.18
CA GLN A 272 -11.00 -6.85 4.51
C GLN A 272 -10.62 -5.93 3.34
N ALA A 273 -9.49 -5.25 3.45
CA ALA A 273 -8.91 -4.41 2.42
C ALA A 273 -7.80 -5.20 1.70
N ASN A 274 -8.22 -6.08 0.79
CA ASN A 274 -7.33 -6.97 0.05
C ASN A 274 -7.53 -6.82 -1.46
N ASN A 275 -6.45 -6.92 -2.23
CA ASN A 275 -6.44 -6.84 -3.69
C ASN A 275 -7.37 -7.86 -4.38
N MET A 276 -7.82 -8.91 -3.68
CA MET A 276 -8.90 -9.80 -4.14
C MET A 276 -10.19 -9.09 -4.56
N TYR A 277 -10.45 -7.88 -4.05
CA TYR A 277 -11.58 -7.07 -4.47
C TYR A 277 -11.35 -6.31 -5.78
N LEU A 278 -10.10 -6.20 -6.25
CA LEU A 278 -9.73 -5.42 -7.43
C LEU A 278 -9.36 -6.30 -8.62
N PHE A 279 -8.36 -7.19 -8.48
CA PHE A 279 -7.79 -7.90 -9.63
C PHE A 279 -8.81 -8.76 -10.42
N PRO A 280 -9.83 -9.41 -9.80
CA PRO A 280 -10.82 -10.16 -10.58
C PRO A 280 -11.64 -9.24 -11.50
N GLY A 281 -12.04 -8.07 -10.97
CA GLY A 281 -12.81 -7.07 -11.70
C GLY A 281 -11.99 -6.42 -12.82
N ILE A 282 -10.72 -6.08 -12.55
CA ILE A 282 -9.78 -5.57 -13.56
C ILE A 282 -9.57 -6.60 -14.67
N GLY A 283 -9.33 -7.86 -14.33
CA GLY A 283 -9.14 -8.93 -15.30
C GLY A 283 -10.37 -9.12 -16.18
N LEU A 284 -11.56 -9.25 -15.58
CA LEU A 284 -12.82 -9.42 -16.30
C LEU A 284 -13.16 -8.20 -17.17
N GLY A 285 -13.05 -6.99 -16.63
CA GLY A 285 -13.36 -5.76 -17.36
C GLY A 285 -12.42 -5.53 -18.55
N THR A 286 -11.13 -5.84 -18.37
CA THR A 286 -10.13 -5.77 -19.45
C THR A 286 -10.46 -6.79 -20.54
N LEU A 287 -10.80 -8.03 -20.17
CA LEU A 287 -11.16 -9.08 -21.12
C LEU A 287 -12.42 -8.72 -21.92
N LEU A 288 -13.48 -8.26 -21.25
CA LEU A 288 -14.77 -7.96 -21.87
C LEU A 288 -14.73 -6.72 -22.77
N SER A 289 -13.95 -5.70 -22.40
CA SER A 289 -13.77 -4.49 -23.21
C SER A 289 -12.87 -4.70 -24.43
N GLY A 290 -12.10 -5.80 -24.47
CA GLY A 290 -11.06 -5.99 -25.48
C GLY A 290 -9.89 -5.01 -25.34
N SER A 291 -9.67 -4.46 -24.15
CA SER A 291 -8.62 -3.47 -23.91
C SER A 291 -7.22 -4.06 -24.13
N HIS A 292 -6.38 -3.33 -24.84
CA HIS A 292 -4.99 -3.70 -25.08
C HIS A 292 -4.04 -3.28 -23.95
N PHE A 293 -4.48 -2.39 -23.06
CA PHE A 293 -3.70 -1.87 -21.95
C PHE A 293 -4.59 -1.68 -20.72
N ILE A 294 -4.00 -1.87 -19.54
CA ILE A 294 -4.63 -1.51 -18.26
C ILE A 294 -4.12 -0.12 -17.87
N THR A 295 -5.01 0.86 -17.91
CA THR A 295 -4.67 2.26 -17.64
C THR A 295 -4.87 2.61 -16.16
N ASP A 296 -4.22 3.67 -15.69
CA ASP A 296 -4.48 4.21 -14.33
C ASP A 296 -5.95 4.62 -14.17
N GLY A 297 -6.60 5.07 -15.25
CA GLY A 297 -8.03 5.39 -15.25
C GLY A 297 -8.91 4.18 -14.97
N MET A 298 -8.59 3.01 -15.53
CA MET A 298 -9.31 1.77 -15.23
C MET A 298 -9.13 1.36 -13.76
N LEU A 299 -7.89 1.43 -13.26
CA LEU A 299 -7.55 1.07 -11.88
C LEU A 299 -8.18 1.98 -10.84
N GLN A 300 -8.41 3.24 -11.18
CA GLN A 300 -9.08 4.21 -10.30
C GLN A 300 -10.61 4.16 -10.38
N ALA A 301 -11.16 3.62 -11.47
CA ALA A 301 -12.59 3.45 -11.62
C ALA A 301 -13.10 2.17 -10.94
N ALA A 302 -12.24 1.15 -10.87
CA ALA A 302 -12.45 -0.06 -10.07
C ALA A 302 -12.37 0.25 -8.57
#